data_AF-A0A8B6EVX2-F1
#
_entry.id   AF-A0A8B6EVX2-F1
#
_cell.length_a   1.000
_cell.length_b   1.000
_cell.length_c   1.000
_cell.angle_alpha   90.00
_cell.angle_beta   90.00
_cell.angle_gamma   90.00
#
_symmetry.space_group_name_H-M   'P 1'
#
loop_
_entity.id
_entity.type
_entity.pdbx_description
1 polymer ?
#
loop_
_entity_poly.entity_id
_entity_poly.type
_entity_poly.pdbx_seq_one_letter_code
_entity_poly.pdbx_strand_id
1 'polypeptide(L)'
;MPAYQRRIQTDRLSLVGSVLMNAREKRILAKHFLPLVTETPVEEIVSYLQEERILSNDHVEDILYQNTQKNKVYQLLTILMRRRPSAFRAFIEALRSSDCTSLLTLLE
;
A
#
# COMPACT_ATOMS: atom_id res chain seq x y z
N MET A 1 -24.71 2.49 46.47
CA MET A 1 -23.34 2.66 45.96
C MET A 1 -23.32 2.31 44.47
N PRO A 2 -23.27 3.28 43.54
CA PRO A 2 -23.28 3.04 42.11
C PRO A 2 -21.85 2.96 41.55
N ALA A 3 -21.51 1.86 40.89
CA ALA A 3 -20.29 1.78 40.09
C ALA A 3 -20.59 2.31 38.69
N TYR A 4 -20.08 3.51 38.44
CA TYR A 4 -20.09 4.21 37.17
C TYR A 4 -19.29 3.46 36.09
N GLN A 5 -19.93 3.31 34.94
CA GLN A 5 -19.34 3.71 33.65
C GLN A 5 -17.97 3.11 33.25
N ARG A 6 -18.02 2.06 32.42
CA ARG A 6 -17.26 2.03 31.16
C ARG A 6 -17.91 1.00 30.22
N ARG A 7 -18.90 1.48 29.45
CA ARG A 7 -18.77 1.75 28.01
C ARG A 7 -18.68 0.45 27.19
N ILE A 8 -19.86 0.03 26.73
CA ILE A 8 -20.20 -0.21 25.31
C ILE A 8 -18.98 -0.40 24.39
N GLN A 9 -19.06 -1.50 23.61
CA GLN A 9 -18.43 -1.72 22.30
C GLN A 9 -17.26 -2.72 22.24
N THR A 10 -17.47 -3.96 22.68
CA THR A 10 -16.66 -5.11 22.22
C THR A 10 -17.18 -5.75 20.93
N ASP A 11 -18.12 -5.10 20.23
CA ASP A 11 -18.58 -5.47 18.88
C ASP A 11 -18.34 -4.32 17.89
N ARG A 12 -17.06 -4.03 17.61
CA ARG A 12 -16.67 -3.17 16.47
C ARG A 12 -15.46 -3.66 15.68
N LEU A 13 -14.98 -4.88 15.91
CA LEU A 13 -13.82 -5.44 15.19
C LEU A 13 -14.16 -6.54 14.18
N SER A 14 -15.44 -6.89 14.03
CA SER A 14 -15.94 -7.88 13.07
C SER A 14 -16.66 -7.29 11.85
N LEU A 15 -16.76 -5.94 11.75
CA LEU A 15 -17.47 -5.23 10.67
C LEU A 15 -16.54 -4.54 9.65
N VAL A 16 -15.31 -5.04 9.51
CA VAL A 16 -14.37 -4.57 8.48
C VAL A 16 -13.95 -5.76 7.62
N GLY A 17 -14.93 -6.49 7.10
CA GLY A 17 -14.72 -7.35 5.95
C GLY A 17 -14.24 -6.46 4.79
N SER A 18 -12.97 -6.62 4.41
CA SER A 18 -12.27 -6.05 3.25
C SER A 18 -11.98 -4.54 3.18
N VAL A 19 -11.65 -3.84 4.28
CA VAL A 19 -11.10 -2.45 4.17
C VAL A 19 -9.56 -2.44 4.09
N LEU A 20 -8.91 -3.60 4.13
CA LEU A 20 -7.46 -3.72 4.01
C LEU A 20 -7.11 -4.72 2.91
N MET A 21 -5.98 -4.45 2.26
CA MET A 21 -5.31 -5.36 1.32
C MET A 21 -5.28 -6.80 1.85
N ASN A 22 -5.66 -7.76 1.00
CA ASN A 22 -5.85 -9.16 1.39
C ASN A 22 -4.52 -9.81 1.79
N ALA A 23 -4.56 -10.81 2.68
CA ALA A 23 -3.35 -11.53 3.11
C ALA A 23 -2.58 -12.17 1.94
N ARG A 24 -3.27 -12.56 0.86
CA ARG A 24 -2.65 -13.06 -0.38
C ARG A 24 -1.82 -11.98 -1.06
N GLU A 25 -2.38 -10.79 -1.25
CA GLU A 25 -1.74 -9.66 -1.94
C GLU A 25 -0.53 -9.17 -1.12
N LYS A 26 -0.66 -9.08 0.20
CA LYS A 26 0.46 -8.77 1.11
C LYS A 26 1.60 -9.79 1.00
N ARG A 27 1.26 -11.08 0.88
CA ARG A 27 2.23 -12.15 0.73
C ARG A 27 2.93 -12.10 -0.63
N ILE A 28 2.21 -11.75 -1.70
CA ILE A 28 2.78 -11.53 -3.03
C ILE A 28 3.75 -10.34 -2.99
N LEU A 29 3.35 -9.19 -2.44
CA LEU A 29 4.25 -8.04 -2.29
C LEU A 29 5.51 -8.37 -1.48
N ALA A 30 5.37 -9.10 -0.37
CA ALA A 30 6.50 -9.49 0.47
C ALA A 30 7.43 -10.48 -0.24
N LYS A 31 6.87 -11.43 -1.00
CA LYS A 31 7.64 -12.42 -1.77
C LYS A 31 8.41 -11.78 -2.93
N HIS A 32 7.80 -10.80 -3.59
CA HIS A 32 8.38 -10.09 -4.73
C HIS A 32 9.01 -8.75 -4.33
N PHE A 33 9.25 -8.52 -3.05
CA PHE A 33 9.79 -7.25 -2.54
C PHE A 33 11.14 -6.90 -3.15
N LEU A 34 12.04 -7.87 -3.31
CA LEU A 34 13.37 -7.65 -3.87
C LEU A 34 13.32 -7.16 -5.33
N PRO A 35 12.64 -7.85 -6.27
CA PRO A 35 12.50 -7.37 -7.65
C PRO A 35 11.70 -6.06 -7.72
N LEU A 36 10.68 -5.89 -6.87
CA LEU A 36 9.99 -4.60 -6.74
C LEU A 36 10.97 -3.47 -6.41
N VAL A 37 11.83 -3.63 -5.40
CA VAL A 37 12.80 -2.60 -5.03
C VAL A 37 13.72 -2.19 -6.18
N THR A 38 14.13 -3.14 -7.01
CA THR A 38 15.11 -2.89 -8.08
C THR A 38 14.51 -2.36 -9.37
N GLU A 39 13.30 -2.78 -9.70
CA GLU A 39 12.68 -2.50 -11.01
C GLU A 39 11.50 -1.52 -10.93
N THR A 40 11.04 -1.16 -9.73
CA THR A 40 9.89 -0.26 -9.57
C THR A 40 10.30 1.20 -9.82
N PRO A 41 9.71 1.89 -10.82
CA PRO A 41 9.88 3.32 -10.99
C PRO A 41 9.05 4.07 -9.95
N VAL A 42 9.60 4.21 -8.73
CA VAL A 42 8.89 4.79 -7.58
C VAL A 42 8.31 6.15 -7.91
N GLU A 43 9.06 7.02 -8.59
CA GLU A 43 8.64 8.40 -8.89
C GLU A 43 7.39 8.46 -9.77
N GLU A 44 7.30 7.60 -10.79
CA GLU A 44 6.12 7.49 -11.65
C GLU A 44 4.93 6.90 -10.88
N ILE A 45 5.18 5.87 -10.08
CA ILE A 45 4.11 5.20 -9.32
C ILE A 45 3.55 6.11 -8.22
N VAL A 46 4.38 6.84 -7.49
CA VAL A 46 3.87 7.77 -6.46
C VAL A 46 3.08 8.91 -7.09
N SER A 47 3.49 9.38 -8.28
CA SER A 47 2.76 10.40 -9.03
C SER A 47 1.38 9.88 -9.48
N TYR A 48 1.33 8.68 -10.07
CA TYR A 48 0.07 8.04 -10.45
C TYR A 48 -0.86 7.82 -9.25
N LEU A 49 -0.32 7.30 -8.15
CA LEU A 49 -1.10 7.06 -6.94
C LEU A 49 -1.55 8.35 -6.25
N GLN A 50 -0.83 9.45 -6.42
CA GLN A 50 -1.23 10.77 -5.95
C GLN A 50 -2.41 11.30 -6.77
N GLU A 51 -2.36 11.17 -8.09
CA GLU A 51 -3.45 11.54 -9.00
C GLU A 51 -4.73 10.75 -8.71
N GLU A 52 -4.60 9.45 -8.45
CA GLU A 52 -5.69 8.57 -8.01
C GLU A 52 -6.19 8.86 -6.58
N ARG A 53 -5.62 9.86 -5.90
CA ARG A 53 -5.89 10.24 -4.50
C ARG A 53 -5.67 9.10 -3.50
N ILE A 54 -4.79 8.17 -3.85
CA ILE A 54 -4.38 7.04 -3.01
C ILE A 54 -3.20 7.45 -2.13
N LEU A 55 -2.33 8.34 -2.58
CA LEU A 55 -1.31 8.99 -1.77
C LEU A 55 -1.65 10.48 -1.60
N SER A 56 -1.32 11.05 -0.45
CA SER A 56 -1.37 12.50 -0.24
C SER A 56 -0.01 13.10 -0.57
N ASN A 57 0.08 14.41 -0.82
CA ASN A 57 1.35 15.11 -1.06
C ASN A 57 2.38 14.80 0.03
N ASP A 58 1.99 14.86 1.30
CA ASP A 58 2.86 14.52 2.43
C ASP A 58 3.43 13.09 2.33
N HIS A 59 2.62 12.12 1.88
CA HIS A 59 3.08 10.74 1.70
C HIS A 59 4.07 10.62 0.55
N VAL A 60 3.86 11.37 -0.54
CA VAL A 60 4.76 11.37 -1.70
C VAL A 60 6.09 12.01 -1.32
N GLU A 61 6.05 13.15 -0.63
CA GLU A 61 7.25 13.80 -0.10
C GLU A 61 8.01 12.87 0.84
N ASP A 62 7.34 12.25 1.81
CA ASP A 62 7.94 11.31 2.76
C ASP A 62 8.61 10.10 2.07
N ILE A 63 7.99 9.57 1.01
CA ILE A 63 8.54 8.48 0.21
C ILE A 63 9.75 8.97 -0.59
N LEU A 64 9.64 10.08 -1.30
CA LEU A 64 10.72 10.61 -2.14
C LEU A 64 11.91 11.11 -1.31
N TYR A 65 11.68 11.53 -0.07
CA TYR A 65 12.70 11.93 0.90
C TYR A 65 13.58 10.77 1.38
N GLN A 66 13.22 9.51 1.10
CA GLN A 66 14.06 8.37 1.47
C GLN A 66 15.35 8.30 0.66
N ASN A 67 16.47 8.09 1.35
CA ASN A 67 17.82 8.03 0.76
C ASN A 67 18.08 6.82 -0.15
N THR A 68 17.29 5.75 -0.06
CA THR A 68 17.51 4.53 -0.86
C THR A 68 16.23 4.07 -1.53
N GLN A 69 16.35 3.55 -2.74
CA GLN A 69 15.23 2.98 -3.49
C GLN A 69 14.48 1.91 -2.67
N LYS A 70 15.23 1.11 -1.92
CA LYS A 70 14.68 0.11 -1.00
C LYS A 70 13.75 0.73 0.03
N ASN A 71 14.16 1.81 0.68
CA ASN A 71 13.34 2.48 1.69
C ASN A 71 12.13 3.18 1.05
N LYS A 72 12.31 3.79 -0.13
CA LYS A 72 11.23 4.37 -0.92
C LYS A 72 10.11 3.34 -1.18
N VAL A 73 10.48 2.19 -1.77
CA VAL A 73 9.54 1.09 -2.07
C VAL A 73 8.97 0.48 -0.79
N TYR A 74 9.80 0.28 0.25
CA TYR A 74 9.32 -0.22 1.54
C TYR A 74 8.22 0.68 2.13
N GLN A 75 8.43 1.99 2.14
CA GLN A 75 7.49 2.96 2.67
C GLN A 75 6.22 3.04 1.82
N LEU A 76 6.37 3.06 0.49
CA LEU A 76 5.27 2.96 -0.46
C LEU A 76 4.39 1.74 -0.16
N LEU A 77 4.98 0.54 -0.12
CA LEU A 77 4.24 -0.69 0.16
C LEU A 77 3.65 -0.70 1.57
N THR A 78 4.35 -0.15 2.56
CA THR A 78 3.82 -0.02 3.94
C THR A 78 2.58 0.85 3.98
N ILE A 79 2.57 1.97 3.24
CA ILE A 79 1.41 2.86 3.12
C ILE A 79 0.28 2.14 2.38
N LEU A 80 0.57 1.47 1.26
CA LEU A 80 -0.41 0.71 0.48
C LEU A 80 -1.04 -0.43 1.29
N MET A 81 -0.25 -1.20 2.05
CA MET A 81 -0.72 -2.31 2.90
C MET A 81 -1.60 -1.88 4.07
N ARG A 82 -1.54 -0.60 4.46
CA ARG A 82 -2.38 0.03 5.50
C ARG A 82 -3.62 0.71 4.92
N ARG A 83 -3.73 0.83 3.60
CA ARG A 83 -4.84 1.47 2.90
C ARG A 83 -5.86 0.45 2.36
N ARG A 84 -6.93 0.99 1.75
CA ARG A 84 -8.06 0.24 1.16
C ARG A 84 -7.57 -0.76 0.11
N PRO A 85 -8.30 -1.86 -0.16
CA PRO A 85 -7.90 -2.86 -1.16
C PRO A 85 -7.71 -2.29 -2.57
N SER A 86 -8.36 -1.16 -2.89
CA SER A 86 -8.17 -0.42 -4.13
C SER A 86 -6.74 0.06 -4.34
N ALA A 87 -5.96 0.23 -3.27
CA ALA A 87 -4.56 0.66 -3.33
C ALA A 87 -3.66 -0.37 -4.00
N PHE A 88 -3.90 -1.67 -3.79
CA PHE A 88 -3.15 -2.71 -4.49
C PHE A 88 -3.48 -2.72 -5.98
N ARG A 89 -4.77 -2.64 -6.33
CA ARG A 89 -5.19 -2.61 -7.73
C ARG A 89 -4.58 -1.41 -8.46
N ALA A 90 -4.63 -0.22 -7.87
CA ALA A 90 -4.02 0.97 -8.46
C ALA A 90 -2.50 0.88 -8.56
N PHE A 91 -1.83 0.20 -7.62
CA PHE A 91 -0.40 -0.08 -7.74
C PHE A 91 -0.10 -1.00 -8.94
N ILE A 92 -0.93 -2.03 -9.17
CA ILE A 92 -0.81 -2.88 -10.37
C ILE A 92 -1.10 -2.08 -11.65
N GLU A 93 -2.11 -1.20 -11.66
CA GLU A 93 -2.38 -0.33 -12.81
C GLU A 93 -1.23 0.67 -13.05
N ALA A 94 -0.62 1.21 -12.00
CA ALA A 94 0.55 2.07 -12.11
C ALA A 94 1.75 1.31 -12.73
N LEU A 95 2.02 0.08 -12.27
CA LEU A 95 3.05 -0.77 -12.87
C LEU A 95 2.75 -1.12 -14.33
N ARG A 96 1.47 -1.29 -14.69
CA ARG A 96 1.02 -1.49 -16.07
C ARG A 96 1.24 -0.24 -16.92
N SER A 97 0.98 0.93 -16.35
CA SER A 97 1.17 2.22 -17.03
C SER A 97 2.66 2.56 -17.21
N SER A 98 3.53 2.06 -16.33
CA SER A 98 4.99 2.24 -16.41
C SER A 98 5.70 1.16 -17.23
N ASP A 99 4.97 0.41 -18.09
CA ASP A 99 5.52 -0.66 -18.96
C ASP A 99 6.32 -1.77 -18.24
N CYS A 100 6.12 -1.93 -16.93
CA CYS A 100 6.84 -2.90 -16.10
C CYS A 100 6.25 -4.31 -16.22
N THR A 101 6.23 -4.85 -17.44
CA THR A 101 5.69 -6.18 -17.77
C THR A 101 6.39 -7.33 -17.01
N SER A 102 7.69 -7.21 -16.74
CA SER A 102 8.47 -8.16 -15.93
C SER A 102 7.95 -8.27 -14.50
N LEU A 103 7.58 -7.15 -13.87
CA LEU A 103 7.02 -7.13 -12.52
C LEU A 103 5.56 -7.57 -12.51
N LEU A 104 4.76 -7.19 -13.52
CA LEU A 104 3.37 -7.60 -13.62
C LEU A 104 3.22 -9.12 -13.70
N THR A 105 4.02 -9.78 -14.54
CA THR A 105 4.02 -11.25 -14.68
C THR A 105 4.44 -11.98 -13.41
N LEU A 106 5.21 -11.34 -12.52
CA LEU A 106 5.59 -11.88 -11.21
C LEU A 106 4.48 -11.69 -10.15
N LEU A 107 3.55 -10.76 -10.37
CA LEU A 107 2.50 -10.39 -9.41
C LEU A 107 1.11 -10.94 -9.76
N GLU A 108 0.90 -11.46 -10.98
CA GLU A 108 -0.28 -12.25 -11.41
C GLU A 108 -0.33 -13.67 -10.79
#